data_AF-R0G707-F1
#
_entry.id   AF-R0G707-F1
#
_cell.length_a   1.000
_cell.length_b   1.000
_cell.length_c   1.000
_cell.angle_alpha   90.00
_cell.angle_beta   90.00
_cell.angle_gamma   90.00
#
_symmetry.space_group_name_H-M   'P 1'
#
loop_
_entity.id
_entity.type
_entity.pdbx_description
1 polymer ?
#
loop_
_entity_poly.entity_id
_entity_poly.type
_entity_poly.pdbx_seq_one_letter_code
_entity_poly.pdbx_strand_id
1 'polypeptide(L)'
;MDLSYSEDLKELPDLSTATTLEELDLQGCSSLVELPSSIGNATNLRELNLSECSKLVKIPSSIENLTNLQKLNLVDCLNLVELPSIENATKLEELELANCSRLVKLPSFINATKLDLLNLSNCSSLLELPPSIGTATNLKKLYVSGCSSLVNLPSSIGDLTNLQDLDLSNCSNLVELPSSIGNLQLLSYLRMRGCSKLEALPTNINLESLDLLDLTDCSQLKSFPEISTNIEDLSLTGTAIKEVPLSILSWSRLSNFLMSYFESLKEFPHALDIITGMQLNEDIQEVPPCVKGMPRLRVLRLHNCNHLVSLPQFSDSLWNIDAGNCQSLERLDCSFNNPKISLKFSNCFKLNQEARDLIMHTSTSRYAVLPSTQVPACFNHRATAEGSLTIKLNESSLPKSLRFKACIMLVDINEEAVDEFDLLYVYNKIMNKQNDLEVRCTTRGQIIDQVLTEHIYTFEVETEEVTSTELLFEFTTYNNDKWKVGECGVYQILEVQR
;
A
#
# COMPACT_ATOMS: atom_id res chain seq x y z
N MET A 1 20.43 24.38 -13.83
CA MET A 1 19.72 24.80 -15.06
C MET A 1 18.43 24.03 -15.06
N ASP A 2 17.31 24.74 -15.05
CA ASP A 2 15.99 24.12 -14.98
C ASP A 2 15.29 24.35 -16.33
N LEU A 3 14.97 23.23 -16.98
CA LEU A 3 14.23 23.15 -18.23
C LEU A 3 13.02 22.22 -18.06
N SER A 4 12.62 21.93 -16.82
CA SER A 4 11.50 21.04 -16.51
C SER A 4 10.21 21.47 -17.21
N TYR A 5 9.39 20.47 -17.57
CA TYR A 5 8.12 20.57 -18.26
C TYR A 5 8.19 21.33 -19.61
N SER A 6 9.36 21.36 -20.24
CA SER A 6 9.51 21.86 -21.62
C SER A 6 9.04 20.80 -22.62
N GLU A 7 7.72 20.61 -22.74
CA GLU A 7 7.11 19.52 -23.52
C GLU A 7 7.52 19.47 -25.00
N ASP A 8 7.89 20.61 -25.59
CA ASP A 8 8.33 20.73 -26.98
C ASP A 8 9.85 20.60 -27.18
N LEU A 9 10.63 20.49 -26.09
CA LEU A 9 12.09 20.39 -26.15
C LEU A 9 12.49 19.03 -26.74
N LYS A 10 12.99 19.04 -27.98
CA LYS A 10 13.40 17.80 -28.68
C LYS A 10 14.87 17.45 -28.46
N GLU A 11 15.70 18.48 -28.34
CA GLU A 11 17.16 18.39 -28.26
C GLU A 11 17.68 19.51 -27.38
N LEU A 12 18.77 19.26 -26.66
CA LEU A 12 19.48 20.29 -25.91
C LEU A 12 20.53 20.99 -26.77
N PRO A 13 20.85 22.27 -26.46
CA PRO A 13 21.99 22.93 -27.07
C PRO A 13 23.31 22.24 -26.70
N ASP A 14 24.38 22.56 -27.44
CA ASP A 14 25.73 22.13 -27.08
C ASP A 14 26.10 22.62 -25.66
N LEU A 15 26.40 21.67 -24.78
CA LEU A 15 26.79 21.90 -23.39
C LEU A 15 28.31 21.93 -23.19
N SER A 16 29.10 22.03 -24.26
CA SER A 16 30.56 22.02 -24.21
C SER A 16 31.16 23.10 -23.31
N THR A 17 30.47 24.24 -23.16
CA THR A 17 30.89 25.34 -22.28
C THR A 17 30.25 25.32 -20.89
N ALA A 18 29.35 24.38 -20.61
CA ALA A 18 28.59 24.29 -19.36
C ALA A 18 29.41 23.67 -18.21
N THR A 19 30.68 24.04 -18.08
CA THR A 19 31.63 23.41 -17.15
C THR A 19 31.34 23.71 -15.68
N THR A 20 30.56 24.75 -15.38
CA THR A 20 30.15 25.12 -14.01
C THR A 20 28.77 24.59 -13.62
N LEU A 21 28.12 23.82 -14.49
CA LEU A 21 26.77 23.32 -14.26
C LEU A 21 26.81 22.24 -13.16
N GLU A 22 26.11 22.49 -12.04
CA GLU A 22 26.01 21.53 -10.92
C GLU A 22 24.70 20.74 -10.94
N GLU A 23 23.62 21.33 -11.45
CA GLU A 23 22.29 20.71 -11.49
C GLU A 23 21.66 20.94 -12.87
N LEU A 24 21.07 19.91 -13.46
CA LEU A 24 20.32 19.97 -14.71
C LEU A 24 18.99 19.24 -14.53
N ASP A 25 17.90 20.01 -14.55
CA ASP A 25 16.54 19.47 -14.46
C ASP A 25 15.86 19.52 -15.83
N LEU A 26 15.45 18.35 -16.31
CA LEU A 26 14.74 18.10 -17.55
C LEU A 26 13.45 17.30 -17.30
N GLN A 27 12.97 17.24 -16.06
CA GLN A 27 11.74 16.54 -15.71
C GLN A 27 10.61 16.90 -16.70
N GLY A 28 9.84 15.92 -17.15
CA GLY A 28 8.66 16.18 -17.99
C GLY A 28 8.96 16.71 -19.39
N CYS A 29 10.21 16.70 -19.86
CA CYS A 29 10.56 17.02 -21.24
C CYS A 29 10.15 15.87 -22.19
N SER A 30 8.84 15.68 -22.36
CA SER A 30 8.23 14.53 -23.02
C SER A 30 8.57 14.39 -24.52
N SER A 31 9.09 15.44 -25.17
CA SER A 31 9.59 15.38 -26.55
C SER A 31 11.08 15.14 -26.70
N LEU A 32 11.86 15.09 -25.60
CA LEU A 32 13.30 14.91 -25.63
C LEU A 32 13.64 13.48 -26.08
N VAL A 33 14.41 13.36 -27.16
CA VAL A 33 14.74 12.05 -27.76
C VAL A 33 16.13 11.56 -27.35
N GLU A 34 17.08 12.47 -27.19
CA GLU A 34 18.46 12.18 -26.81
C GLU A 34 19.10 13.38 -26.08
N LEU A 35 20.12 13.09 -25.28
CA LEU A 35 21.04 14.10 -24.77
C LEU A 35 22.24 14.24 -25.71
N PRO A 36 22.77 15.46 -25.92
CA PRO A 36 23.97 15.67 -26.71
C PRO A 36 25.18 15.09 -25.97
N SER A 37 26.15 14.52 -26.70
CA SER A 37 27.39 13.98 -26.11
C SER A 37 28.21 15.02 -25.35
N SER A 38 27.98 16.30 -25.63
CA SER A 38 28.57 17.44 -24.90
C SER A 38 28.21 17.46 -23.42
N ILE A 39 27.15 16.75 -22.97
CA ILE A 39 26.79 16.65 -21.55
C ILE A 39 27.98 16.17 -20.70
N GLY A 40 28.85 15.31 -21.26
CA GLY A 40 30.05 14.82 -20.56
C GLY A 40 31.06 15.91 -20.20
N ASN A 41 30.94 17.12 -20.75
CA ASN A 41 31.78 18.27 -20.40
C ASN A 41 31.30 19.01 -19.14
N ALA A 42 30.07 18.76 -18.68
CA ALA A 42 29.53 19.30 -17.44
C ALA A 42 30.08 18.53 -16.23
N THR A 43 31.40 18.48 -16.06
CA THR A 43 32.06 17.60 -15.07
C THR A 43 31.75 17.95 -13.61
N ASN A 44 31.20 19.14 -13.34
CA ASN A 44 30.74 19.56 -12.01
C ASN A 44 29.29 19.16 -11.71
N LEU A 45 28.59 18.52 -12.67
CA LEU A 45 27.20 18.10 -12.50
C LEU A 45 27.11 17.07 -11.37
N ARG A 46 26.24 17.36 -10.40
CA ARG A 46 25.91 16.55 -9.23
C ARG A 46 24.54 15.93 -9.37
N GLU A 47 23.58 16.64 -9.94
CA GLU A 47 22.22 16.13 -10.11
C GLU A 47 21.79 16.28 -11.58
N LEU A 48 21.34 15.17 -12.15
CA LEU A 48 20.72 15.11 -13.48
C LEU A 48 19.34 14.48 -13.35
N ASN A 49 18.31 15.30 -13.54
CA ASN A 49 16.93 14.84 -13.54
C ASN A 49 16.38 14.77 -14.97
N LEU A 50 16.00 13.56 -15.40
CA LEU A 50 15.40 13.24 -16.69
C LEU A 50 14.05 12.54 -16.51
N SER A 51 13.45 12.64 -15.31
CA SER A 51 12.19 11.94 -15.05
C SER A 51 11.11 12.35 -16.04
N GLU A 52 10.20 11.44 -16.39
CA GLU A 52 9.09 11.67 -17.31
C GLU A 52 9.50 12.08 -18.74
N CYS A 53 10.77 11.90 -19.13
CA CYS A 53 11.25 12.05 -20.51
C CYS A 53 10.85 10.83 -21.36
N SER A 54 9.55 10.66 -21.60
CA SER A 54 8.97 9.43 -22.18
C SER A 54 9.49 9.04 -23.58
N LYS A 55 9.98 9.99 -24.40
CA LYS A 55 10.59 9.72 -25.71
C LYS A 55 12.10 9.46 -25.69
N LEU A 56 12.75 9.58 -24.54
CA LEU A 56 14.19 9.37 -24.41
C LEU A 56 14.52 7.90 -24.66
N VAL A 57 15.33 7.63 -25.68
CA VAL A 57 15.66 6.25 -26.09
C VAL A 57 17.03 5.81 -25.57
N LYS A 58 17.95 6.76 -25.42
CA LYS A 58 19.36 6.50 -25.07
C LYS A 58 19.95 7.62 -24.23
N ILE A 59 20.88 7.24 -23.36
CA ILE A 59 21.79 8.17 -22.68
C ILE A 59 23.15 8.07 -23.39
N PRO A 60 23.79 9.20 -23.75
CA PRO A 60 25.09 9.17 -24.43
C PRO A 60 26.17 8.56 -23.53
N SER A 61 27.11 7.81 -24.11
CA SER A 61 28.20 7.16 -23.36
C SER A 61 29.08 8.16 -22.60
N SER A 62 29.13 9.41 -23.05
CA SER A 62 29.82 10.53 -22.38
C SER A 62 29.32 10.81 -20.96
N ILE A 63 28.18 10.24 -20.53
CA ILE A 63 27.71 10.30 -19.14
C ILE A 63 28.75 9.75 -18.17
N GLU A 64 29.61 8.82 -18.62
CA GLU A 64 30.72 8.30 -17.81
C GLU A 64 31.70 9.41 -17.38
N ASN A 65 31.76 10.54 -18.06
CA ASN A 65 32.64 11.65 -17.68
C ASN A 65 32.12 12.47 -16.48
N LEU A 66 30.88 12.25 -16.04
CA LEU A 66 30.25 12.96 -14.93
C LEU A 66 30.72 12.40 -13.57
N THR A 67 32.00 12.56 -13.28
CA THR A 67 32.66 12.02 -12.08
C THR A 67 32.15 12.61 -10.75
N ASN A 68 31.47 13.76 -10.79
CA ASN A 68 30.85 14.39 -9.61
C ASN A 68 29.36 14.07 -9.46
N LEU A 69 28.77 13.28 -10.36
CA LEU A 69 27.35 12.96 -10.31
C LEU A 69 27.04 12.20 -9.03
N GLN A 70 26.06 12.71 -8.28
CA GLN A 70 25.54 12.15 -7.04
C GLN A 70 24.15 11.55 -7.24
N LYS A 71 23.31 12.17 -8.08
CA LYS A 71 21.97 11.69 -8.37
C LYS A 71 21.70 11.66 -9.87
N LEU A 72 21.18 10.52 -10.34
CA LEU A 72 20.67 10.34 -11.69
C LEU A 72 19.24 9.82 -11.62
N ASN A 73 18.29 10.67 -12.01
CA ASN A 73 16.87 10.32 -12.05
C ASN A 73 16.41 10.13 -13.50
N LEU A 74 15.94 8.91 -13.80
CA LEU A 74 15.41 8.45 -15.09
C LEU A 74 14.01 7.83 -14.93
N VAL A 75 13.29 8.13 -13.84
CA VAL A 75 11.94 7.62 -13.60
C VAL A 75 11.02 7.94 -14.79
N ASP A 76 10.17 7.00 -15.21
CA ASP A 76 9.24 7.17 -16.33
C ASP A 76 9.91 7.45 -17.70
N CYS A 77 11.18 7.08 -17.89
CA CYS A 77 11.83 7.02 -19.21
C CYS A 77 11.39 5.75 -19.98
N LEU A 78 10.12 5.71 -20.38
CA LEU A 78 9.44 4.50 -20.91
C LEU A 78 10.13 3.86 -22.14
N ASN A 79 10.89 4.65 -22.92
CA ASN A 79 11.57 4.19 -24.12
C ASN A 79 13.05 3.84 -23.95
N LEU A 80 13.61 3.99 -22.75
CA LEU A 80 15.01 3.68 -22.46
C LEU A 80 15.24 2.16 -22.54
N VAL A 81 16.17 1.73 -23.38
CA VAL A 81 16.47 0.30 -23.62
C VAL A 81 17.69 -0.18 -22.84
N GLU A 82 18.69 0.69 -22.71
CA GLU A 82 19.95 0.41 -22.03
C GLU A 82 20.47 1.68 -21.34
N LEU A 83 21.18 1.48 -20.24
CA LEU A 83 21.94 2.52 -19.58
C LEU A 83 23.43 2.33 -19.93
N PRO A 84 24.14 3.37 -20.41
CA PRO A 84 25.57 3.30 -20.70
C PRO A 84 26.39 3.09 -19.42
N SER A 85 27.71 2.89 -19.59
CA SER A 85 28.62 2.77 -18.46
C SER A 85 28.54 3.96 -17.51
N ILE A 86 28.49 3.66 -16.21
CA ILE A 86 28.55 4.63 -15.11
C ILE A 86 29.76 4.36 -14.19
N GLU A 87 30.75 3.59 -14.66
CA GLU A 87 31.90 3.16 -13.85
C GLU A 87 32.73 4.31 -13.27
N ASN A 88 32.68 5.48 -13.89
CA ASN A 88 33.43 6.67 -13.46
C ASN A 88 32.60 7.59 -12.54
N ALA A 89 31.29 7.37 -12.42
CA ALA A 89 30.40 8.10 -11.51
C ALA A 89 30.59 7.61 -10.06
N THR A 90 31.82 7.68 -9.55
CA THR A 90 32.23 7.13 -8.25
C THR A 90 31.56 7.79 -7.04
N LYS A 91 30.93 8.96 -7.23
CA LYS A 91 30.17 9.70 -6.21
C LYS A 91 28.67 9.48 -6.31
N LEU A 92 28.19 8.61 -7.21
CA LEU A 92 26.77 8.35 -7.37
C LEU A 92 26.22 7.73 -6.08
N GLU A 93 25.26 8.42 -5.48
CA GLU A 93 24.56 8.06 -4.24
C GLU A 93 23.20 7.47 -4.59
N GLU A 94 22.48 8.06 -5.55
CA GLU A 94 21.12 7.65 -5.92
C GLU A 94 21.01 7.43 -7.44
N LEU A 95 20.46 6.26 -7.83
CA LEU A 95 20.12 5.93 -9.21
C LEU A 95 18.67 5.45 -9.29
N GLU A 96 17.83 6.25 -9.94
CA GLU A 96 16.39 6.00 -10.06
C GLU A 96 16.02 5.71 -11.52
N LEU A 97 15.50 4.51 -11.80
CA LEU A 97 15.07 4.04 -13.13
C LEU A 97 13.64 3.46 -13.09
N ALA A 98 12.83 3.84 -12.09
CA ALA A 98 11.48 3.31 -11.96
C ALA A 98 10.67 3.53 -13.26
N ASN A 99 9.80 2.58 -13.61
CA ASN A 99 8.95 2.56 -14.79
C ASN A 99 9.70 2.60 -16.14
N CYS A 100 11.01 2.30 -16.19
CA CYS A 100 11.74 2.08 -17.45
C CYS A 100 11.41 0.70 -18.06
N SER A 101 10.15 0.51 -18.49
CA SER A 101 9.60 -0.81 -18.88
C SER A 101 10.33 -1.52 -20.04
N ARG A 102 11.07 -0.78 -20.89
CA ARG A 102 11.85 -1.32 -22.01
C ARG A 102 13.32 -1.58 -21.67
N LEU A 103 13.76 -1.28 -20.45
CA LEU A 103 15.14 -1.50 -20.00
C LEU A 103 15.41 -3.00 -19.91
N VAL A 104 16.37 -3.49 -20.70
CA VAL A 104 16.69 -4.93 -20.76
C VAL A 104 17.95 -5.26 -19.95
N LYS A 105 18.88 -4.31 -19.85
CA LYS A 105 20.21 -4.51 -19.25
C LYS A 105 20.67 -3.31 -18.45
N LEU A 106 21.43 -3.59 -17.39
CA LEU A 106 22.12 -2.60 -16.57
C LEU A 106 23.64 -2.62 -16.86
N PRO A 107 24.33 -1.47 -16.68
CA PRO A 107 25.78 -1.40 -16.77
C PRO A 107 26.44 -2.09 -15.57
N SER A 108 27.77 -2.16 -15.59
CA SER A 108 28.52 -2.61 -14.42
C SER A 108 28.42 -1.60 -13.27
N PHE A 109 28.40 -2.11 -12.04
CA PHE A 109 28.41 -1.33 -10.80
C PHE A 109 29.77 -1.41 -10.06
N ILE A 110 30.84 -1.85 -10.74
CA ILE A 110 32.14 -2.19 -10.11
C ILE A 110 32.71 -1.08 -9.22
N ASN A 111 32.46 0.18 -9.56
CA ASN A 111 32.93 1.36 -8.84
C ASN A 111 31.81 2.17 -8.15
N ALA A 112 30.57 1.66 -8.11
CA ALA A 112 29.41 2.30 -7.48
C ALA A 112 29.47 2.21 -5.94
N THR A 113 30.63 2.54 -5.38
CA THR A 113 30.94 2.37 -3.96
C THR A 113 30.20 3.35 -3.06
N LYS A 114 29.61 4.43 -3.60
CA LYS A 114 28.81 5.41 -2.84
C LYS A 114 27.31 5.21 -2.98
N LEU A 115 26.89 4.32 -3.88
CA LEU A 115 25.48 4.11 -4.19
C LEU A 115 24.77 3.58 -2.93
N ASP A 116 23.76 4.30 -2.46
CA ASP A 116 22.97 3.95 -1.29
C ASP A 116 21.51 3.60 -1.64
N LEU A 117 21.02 4.08 -2.78
CA LEU A 117 19.71 3.77 -3.35
C LEU A 117 19.81 3.39 -4.84
N LEU A 118 19.23 2.24 -5.18
CA LEU A 118 18.99 1.81 -6.56
C LEU A 118 17.52 1.43 -6.71
N ASN A 119 16.82 2.14 -7.57
CA ASN A 119 15.41 1.87 -7.88
C ASN A 119 15.23 1.45 -9.33
N LEU A 120 14.76 0.22 -9.52
CA LEU A 120 14.48 -0.44 -10.79
C LEU A 120 13.01 -0.86 -10.88
N SER A 121 12.14 -0.30 -10.03
CA SER A 121 10.74 -0.69 -9.97
C SER A 121 10.07 -0.60 -11.33
N ASN A 122 9.24 -1.58 -11.68
CA ASN A 122 8.50 -1.70 -12.94
C ASN A 122 9.39 -1.70 -14.22
N CYS A 123 10.68 -2.04 -14.12
CA CYS A 123 11.51 -2.40 -15.27
C CYS A 123 11.16 -3.81 -15.77
N SER A 124 9.93 -3.99 -16.29
CA SER A 124 9.34 -5.30 -16.57
C SER A 124 10.11 -6.16 -17.60
N SER A 125 10.93 -5.54 -18.46
CA SER A 125 11.80 -6.23 -19.44
C SER A 125 13.18 -6.61 -18.90
N LEU A 126 13.53 -6.24 -17.67
CA LEU A 126 14.84 -6.52 -17.08
C LEU A 126 15.00 -8.03 -16.83
N LEU A 127 16.02 -8.64 -17.42
CA LEU A 127 16.23 -10.09 -17.37
C LEU A 127 17.07 -10.55 -16.17
N GLU A 128 18.08 -9.76 -15.81
CA GLU A 128 19.05 -10.10 -14.77
C GLU A 128 19.62 -8.83 -14.12
N LEU A 129 20.07 -8.96 -12.88
CA LEU A 129 20.97 -7.97 -12.27
C LEU A 129 22.43 -8.39 -12.54
N PRO A 130 23.31 -7.46 -12.92
CA PRO A 130 24.71 -7.78 -13.19
C PRO A 130 25.41 -8.23 -11.90
N PRO A 131 26.28 -9.26 -11.93
CA PRO A 131 26.99 -9.72 -10.74
C PRO A 131 27.82 -8.63 -10.04
N SER A 132 28.25 -7.60 -10.77
CA SER A 132 28.92 -6.44 -10.18
C SER A 132 28.06 -5.66 -9.19
N ILE A 133 26.75 -5.89 -9.09
CA ILE A 133 25.92 -5.21 -8.07
C ILE A 133 26.49 -5.39 -6.65
N GLY A 134 27.08 -6.56 -6.34
CA GLY A 134 27.68 -6.82 -5.04
C GLY A 134 28.85 -5.91 -4.65
N THR A 135 29.41 -5.14 -5.57
CA THR A 135 30.46 -4.15 -5.26
C THR A 135 29.89 -2.84 -4.71
N ALA A 136 28.59 -2.59 -4.86
CA ALA A 136 27.89 -1.45 -4.28
C ALA A 136 27.65 -1.67 -2.77
N THR A 137 28.74 -1.84 -2.01
CA THR A 137 28.66 -2.27 -0.60
C THR A 137 28.02 -1.25 0.34
N ASN A 138 27.84 0.01 -0.08
CA ASN A 138 27.08 1.03 0.67
C ASN A 138 25.59 1.04 0.35
N LEU A 139 25.10 0.18 -0.56
CA LEU A 139 23.70 0.12 -0.94
C LEU A 139 22.84 -0.25 0.27
N LYS A 140 21.89 0.63 0.61
CA LYS A 140 20.94 0.43 1.72
C LYS A 140 19.56 0.04 1.21
N LYS A 141 19.18 0.52 0.03
CA LYS A 141 17.86 0.32 -0.56
C LYS A 141 17.99 -0.20 -1.99
N LEU A 142 17.38 -1.34 -2.26
CA LEU A 142 17.29 -1.93 -3.59
C LEU A 142 15.84 -2.26 -3.91
N TYR A 143 15.25 -1.50 -4.84
CA TYR A 143 13.89 -1.70 -5.29
C TYR A 143 13.91 -2.31 -6.69
N VAL A 144 13.35 -3.51 -6.83
CA VAL A 144 13.28 -4.28 -8.08
C VAL A 144 11.85 -4.77 -8.32
N SER A 145 10.88 -4.19 -7.60
CA SER A 145 9.48 -4.58 -7.69
C SER A 145 8.95 -4.43 -9.12
N GLY A 146 8.04 -5.28 -9.59
CA GLY A 146 7.49 -5.22 -10.94
C GLY A 146 8.46 -5.60 -12.07
N CYS A 147 9.68 -6.05 -11.77
CA CYS A 147 10.60 -6.63 -12.76
C CYS A 147 10.15 -8.05 -13.14
N SER A 148 9.02 -8.16 -13.83
CA SER A 148 8.36 -9.45 -14.10
C SER A 148 9.20 -10.44 -14.89
N SER A 149 10.17 -9.98 -15.70
CA SER A 149 11.06 -10.86 -16.50
C SER A 149 12.30 -11.35 -15.74
N LEU A 150 12.55 -10.85 -14.52
CA LEU A 150 13.68 -11.25 -13.70
C LEU A 150 13.50 -12.69 -13.21
N VAL A 151 14.43 -13.57 -13.57
CA VAL A 151 14.35 -15.01 -13.24
C VAL A 151 15.14 -15.37 -12.00
N ASN A 152 16.32 -14.77 -11.81
CA ASN A 152 17.23 -15.06 -10.70
C ASN A 152 17.92 -13.78 -10.23
N LEU A 153 18.33 -13.76 -8.96
CA LEU A 153 19.29 -12.80 -8.45
C LEU A 153 20.72 -13.38 -8.54
N PRO A 154 21.75 -12.56 -8.82
CA PRO A 154 23.13 -13.01 -8.76
C PRO A 154 23.51 -13.34 -7.30
N SER A 155 24.40 -14.32 -7.10
CA SER A 155 24.86 -14.69 -5.76
C SER A 155 25.57 -13.54 -5.03
N SER A 156 26.14 -12.59 -5.77
CA SER A 156 26.77 -11.39 -5.22
C SER A 156 25.79 -10.41 -4.55
N ILE A 157 24.47 -10.66 -4.62
CA ILE A 157 23.50 -9.92 -3.81
C ILE A 157 23.85 -10.01 -2.31
N GLY A 158 24.43 -11.12 -1.86
CA GLY A 158 24.86 -11.31 -0.47
C GLY A 158 26.06 -10.47 -0.06
N ASP A 159 26.73 -9.79 -1.00
CA ASP A 159 27.86 -8.91 -0.71
C ASP A 159 27.40 -7.49 -0.31
N LEU A 160 26.10 -7.18 -0.46
CA LEU A 160 25.47 -5.91 -0.09
C LEU A 160 25.24 -5.82 1.43
N THR A 161 26.29 -5.92 2.23
CA THR A 161 26.21 -6.08 3.69
C THR A 161 25.54 -4.91 4.44
N ASN A 162 25.37 -3.75 3.81
CA ASN A 162 24.64 -2.59 4.35
C ASN A 162 23.17 -2.50 3.91
N LEU A 163 22.68 -3.47 3.12
CA LEU A 163 21.31 -3.46 2.62
C LEU A 163 20.31 -3.60 3.77
N GLN A 164 19.33 -2.69 3.81
CA GLN A 164 18.30 -2.58 4.84
C GLN A 164 16.90 -2.84 4.27
N ASP A 165 16.68 -2.51 3.00
CA ASP A 165 15.39 -2.63 2.33
C ASP A 165 15.56 -3.27 0.95
N LEU A 166 14.93 -4.43 0.75
CA LEU A 166 14.90 -5.17 -0.51
C LEU A 166 13.45 -5.44 -0.90
N ASP A 167 13.02 -4.84 -2.02
CA ASP A 167 11.70 -5.07 -2.59
C ASP A 167 11.80 -5.80 -3.94
N LEU A 168 11.29 -7.03 -3.96
CA LEU A 168 11.18 -7.93 -5.10
C LEU A 168 9.72 -8.20 -5.47
N SER A 169 8.77 -7.41 -4.95
CA SER A 169 7.34 -7.64 -5.18
C SER A 169 7.01 -7.67 -6.68
N ASN A 170 6.15 -8.57 -7.13
CA ASN A 170 5.71 -8.75 -8.51
C ASN A 170 6.84 -9.16 -9.49
N CYS A 171 7.97 -9.67 -8.98
CA CYS A 171 8.94 -10.44 -9.76
C CYS A 171 8.39 -11.84 -10.07
N SER A 172 7.34 -11.90 -10.87
CA SER A 172 6.52 -13.10 -11.07
C SER A 172 7.27 -14.32 -11.63
N ASN A 173 8.40 -14.11 -12.31
CA ASN A 173 9.26 -15.18 -12.83
C ASN A 173 10.40 -15.62 -11.89
N LEU A 174 10.58 -14.96 -10.75
CA LEU A 174 11.61 -15.31 -9.76
C LEU A 174 11.28 -16.66 -9.11
N VAL A 175 12.20 -17.61 -9.20
CA VAL A 175 11.98 -19.00 -8.72
C VAL A 175 12.57 -19.26 -7.34
N GLU A 176 13.73 -18.66 -7.05
CA GLU A 176 14.46 -18.84 -5.78
C GLU A 176 15.25 -17.58 -5.41
N LEU A 177 15.61 -17.47 -4.12
CA LEU A 177 16.66 -16.56 -3.66
C LEU A 177 17.98 -17.31 -3.53
N PRO A 178 19.13 -16.70 -3.87
CA PRO A 178 20.43 -17.30 -3.60
C PRO A 178 20.67 -17.43 -2.09
N SER A 179 21.32 -18.50 -1.65
CA SER A 179 21.62 -18.73 -0.22
C SER A 179 22.48 -17.65 0.41
N SER A 180 23.25 -16.92 -0.41
CA SER A 180 24.04 -15.75 0.00
C SER A 180 23.19 -14.60 0.56
N ILE A 181 21.87 -14.59 0.35
CA ILE A 181 20.97 -13.64 1.02
C ILE A 181 21.15 -13.69 2.55
N GLY A 182 21.54 -14.85 3.10
CA GLY A 182 21.87 -15.03 4.52
C GLY A 182 23.04 -14.18 5.02
N ASN A 183 23.79 -13.50 4.15
CA ASN A 183 24.85 -12.56 4.54
C ASN A 183 24.32 -11.15 4.85
N LEU A 184 23.07 -10.85 4.51
CA LEU A 184 22.47 -9.52 4.64
C LEU A 184 21.98 -9.23 6.07
N GLN A 185 22.92 -9.15 7.02
CA GLN A 185 22.60 -9.09 8.45
C GLN A 185 21.92 -7.78 8.90
N LEU A 186 21.97 -6.73 8.08
CA LEU A 186 21.27 -5.46 8.30
C LEU A 186 19.92 -5.35 7.57
N LEU A 187 19.51 -6.38 6.83
CA LEU A 187 18.25 -6.36 6.09
C LEU A 187 17.07 -6.35 7.06
N SER A 188 16.28 -5.27 7.04
CA SER A 188 15.10 -5.10 7.89
C SER A 188 13.79 -5.40 7.16
N TYR A 189 13.73 -5.10 5.86
CA TYR A 189 12.51 -5.29 5.06
C TYR A 189 12.82 -6.17 3.85
N LEU A 190 12.15 -7.32 3.77
CA LEU A 190 12.16 -8.19 2.59
C LEU A 190 10.72 -8.33 2.07
N ARG A 191 10.42 -7.66 0.97
CA ARG A 191 9.11 -7.74 0.30
C ARG A 191 9.21 -8.56 -0.97
N MET A 192 8.37 -9.57 -1.12
CA MET A 192 8.31 -10.45 -2.29
C MET A 192 6.86 -10.76 -2.66
N ARG A 193 5.94 -9.81 -2.42
CA ARG A 193 4.52 -10.00 -2.73
C ARG A 193 4.33 -10.36 -4.21
N GLY A 194 3.52 -11.34 -4.57
CA GLY A 194 3.21 -11.66 -5.95
C GLY A 194 4.35 -12.36 -6.72
N CYS A 195 5.41 -12.84 -6.05
CA CYS A 195 6.41 -13.73 -6.64
C CYS A 195 5.81 -15.12 -6.88
N SER A 196 4.91 -15.21 -7.87
CA SER A 196 4.04 -16.38 -8.07
C SER A 196 4.75 -17.69 -8.38
N LYS A 197 5.99 -17.64 -8.90
CA LYS A 197 6.85 -18.80 -9.18
C LYS A 197 7.87 -19.12 -8.09
N LEU A 198 7.92 -18.35 -7.00
CA LEU A 198 8.82 -18.65 -5.89
C LEU A 198 8.41 -19.98 -5.25
N GLU A 199 9.29 -20.98 -5.30
CA GLU A 199 8.98 -22.33 -4.81
C GLU A 199 9.45 -22.54 -3.36
N ALA A 200 10.58 -21.94 -3.00
CA ALA A 200 11.21 -22.09 -1.70
C ALA A 200 12.07 -20.86 -1.36
N LEU A 201 12.34 -20.70 -0.06
CA LEU A 201 13.36 -19.79 0.45
C LEU A 201 14.58 -20.59 0.92
N PRO A 202 15.78 -20.00 0.91
CA PRO A 202 16.98 -20.63 1.46
C PRO A 202 16.79 -20.96 2.94
N THR A 203 17.23 -22.16 3.32
CA THR A 203 17.17 -22.67 4.69
C THR A 203 18.55 -22.60 5.37
N ASN A 204 18.60 -22.83 6.69
CA ASN A 204 19.82 -22.77 7.50
C ASN A 204 20.51 -21.39 7.50
N ILE A 205 19.73 -20.32 7.34
CA ILE A 205 20.20 -18.94 7.48
C ILE A 205 19.39 -18.22 8.56
N ASN A 206 19.94 -17.14 9.09
CA ASN A 206 19.26 -16.29 10.06
C ASN A 206 19.63 -14.84 9.77
N LEU A 207 18.64 -14.04 9.36
CA LEU A 207 18.80 -12.61 9.15
C LEU A 207 18.55 -11.87 10.48
N GLU A 208 19.61 -11.36 11.10
CA GLU A 208 19.57 -10.79 12.46
C GLU A 208 18.65 -9.57 12.61
N SER A 209 18.55 -8.75 11.58
CA SER A 209 17.77 -7.50 11.61
C SER A 209 16.42 -7.56 10.92
N LEU A 210 16.01 -8.74 10.40
CA LEU A 210 14.80 -8.87 9.59
C LEU A 210 13.55 -8.66 10.44
N ASP A 211 12.88 -7.54 10.19
CA ASP A 211 11.70 -7.07 10.91
C ASP A 211 10.41 -7.50 10.17
N LEU A 212 10.40 -7.32 8.85
CA LEU A 212 9.25 -7.61 8.00
C LEU A 212 9.61 -8.58 6.88
N LEU A 213 8.80 -9.63 6.75
CA LEU A 213 8.80 -10.58 5.64
C LEU A 213 7.41 -10.66 5.01
N ASP A 214 7.29 -10.14 3.80
CA ASP A 214 6.04 -10.20 3.02
C ASP A 214 6.18 -11.17 1.83
N LEU A 215 5.50 -12.31 1.92
CA LEU A 215 5.41 -13.36 0.89
C LEU A 215 3.98 -13.49 0.37
N THR A 216 3.18 -12.43 0.51
CA THR A 216 1.78 -12.42 0.05
C THR A 216 1.69 -12.83 -1.42
N ASP A 217 0.74 -13.66 -1.81
CA ASP A 217 0.51 -14.11 -3.19
C ASP A 217 1.70 -14.87 -3.84
N CYS A 218 2.63 -15.41 -3.04
CA CYS A 218 3.63 -16.39 -3.50
C CYS A 218 2.98 -17.78 -3.69
N SER A 219 2.15 -17.90 -4.73
CA SER A 219 1.22 -19.04 -4.91
C SER A 219 1.87 -20.43 -5.04
N GLN A 220 3.16 -20.51 -5.37
CA GLN A 220 3.90 -21.78 -5.47
C GLN A 220 4.76 -22.10 -4.25
N LEU A 221 4.84 -21.19 -3.27
CA LEU A 221 5.59 -21.39 -2.04
C LEU A 221 4.84 -22.39 -1.14
N LYS A 222 5.43 -23.56 -0.93
CA LYS A 222 4.82 -24.67 -0.18
C LYS A 222 5.40 -24.87 1.22
N SER A 223 6.65 -24.49 1.43
CA SER A 223 7.37 -24.64 2.69
C SER A 223 7.26 -23.39 3.55
N PHE A 224 7.15 -23.57 4.86
CA PHE A 224 7.20 -22.45 5.81
C PHE A 224 8.57 -21.72 5.77
N PRO A 225 8.62 -20.38 5.81
CA PRO A 225 9.87 -19.64 5.64
C PRO A 225 10.72 -19.57 6.92
N GLU A 226 11.61 -20.54 7.11
CA GLU A 226 12.59 -20.54 8.22
C GLU A 226 13.87 -19.75 7.88
N ILE A 227 13.71 -18.46 7.55
CA ILE A 227 14.80 -17.56 7.12
C ILE A 227 15.33 -16.65 8.25
N SER A 228 14.52 -16.40 9.27
CA SER A 228 14.90 -15.61 10.46
C SER A 228 13.95 -15.89 11.62
N THR A 229 14.46 -15.82 12.85
CA THR A 229 13.64 -15.85 14.07
C THR A 229 13.34 -14.46 14.63
N ASN A 230 13.86 -13.39 14.01
CA ASN A 230 13.73 -12.00 14.48
C ASN A 230 12.54 -11.23 13.87
N ILE A 231 11.75 -11.89 13.01
CA ILE A 231 10.62 -11.29 12.30
C ILE A 231 9.57 -10.79 13.29
N GLU A 232 9.17 -9.52 13.16
CA GLU A 232 8.05 -8.90 13.85
C GLU A 232 6.75 -9.03 13.04
N ASP A 233 6.85 -8.83 11.72
CA ASP A 233 5.73 -8.85 10.77
C ASP A 233 5.91 -9.94 9.69
N LEU A 234 5.08 -10.98 9.73
CA LEU A 234 5.07 -12.08 8.78
C LEU A 234 3.76 -12.14 7.99
N SER A 235 3.81 -12.02 6.65
CA SER A 235 2.65 -12.20 5.78
C SER A 235 2.83 -13.36 4.80
N LEU A 236 1.98 -14.38 4.94
CA LEU A 236 1.94 -15.61 4.13
C LEU A 236 0.58 -15.82 3.43
N THR A 237 -0.24 -14.78 3.30
CA THR A 237 -1.53 -14.86 2.60
C THR A 237 -1.32 -15.20 1.12
N GLY A 238 -2.19 -16.02 0.52
CA GLY A 238 -2.08 -16.41 -0.88
C GLY A 238 -0.94 -17.39 -1.20
N THR A 239 -0.27 -17.97 -0.20
CA THR A 239 0.73 -19.02 -0.38
C THR A 239 0.10 -20.42 -0.44
N ALA A 240 0.87 -21.42 -0.88
CA ALA A 240 0.49 -22.84 -0.85
C ALA A 240 0.98 -23.55 0.42
N ILE A 241 1.37 -22.83 1.46
CA ILE A 241 1.87 -23.38 2.72
C ILE A 241 0.72 -24.09 3.45
N LYS A 242 0.97 -25.34 3.89
CA LYS A 242 -0.01 -26.20 4.58
C LYS A 242 0.49 -26.74 5.93
N GLU A 243 1.58 -26.16 6.44
CA GLU A 243 2.15 -26.50 7.74
C GLU A 243 2.66 -25.25 8.46
N VAL A 244 2.67 -25.29 9.79
CA VAL A 244 3.30 -24.27 10.63
C VAL A 244 4.23 -24.99 11.64
N PRO A 245 5.56 -24.84 11.53
CA PRO A 245 6.50 -25.57 12.38
C PRO A 245 6.46 -25.07 13.83
N LEU A 246 6.87 -25.92 14.79
CA LEU A 246 6.95 -25.55 16.21
C LEU A 246 8.03 -24.50 16.50
N SER A 247 9.02 -24.37 15.60
CA SER A 247 10.11 -23.38 15.69
C SER A 247 9.60 -21.94 15.78
N ILE A 248 8.42 -21.64 15.22
CA ILE A 248 7.80 -20.31 15.26
C ILE A 248 7.55 -19.81 16.68
N LEU A 249 7.40 -20.71 17.67
CA LEU A 249 7.23 -20.34 19.07
C LEU A 249 8.49 -19.71 19.68
N SER A 250 9.65 -19.87 19.04
CA SER A 250 10.90 -19.20 19.43
C SER A 250 11.03 -17.77 18.88
N TRP A 251 10.13 -17.34 17.99
CA TRP A 251 10.18 -16.02 17.36
C TRP A 251 9.59 -14.97 18.29
N SER A 252 10.40 -14.54 19.25
CA SER A 252 9.98 -13.70 20.38
C SER A 252 9.47 -12.31 19.98
N ARG A 253 9.83 -11.83 18.79
CA ARG A 253 9.42 -10.52 18.25
C ARG A 253 8.14 -10.58 17.43
N LEU A 254 7.68 -11.77 17.04
CA LEU A 254 6.53 -11.94 16.14
C LEU A 254 5.26 -11.33 16.74
N SER A 255 4.87 -10.19 16.18
CA SER A 255 3.76 -9.37 16.66
C SER A 255 2.56 -9.44 15.71
N ASN A 256 2.81 -9.60 14.41
CA ASN A 256 1.80 -9.82 13.39
C ASN A 256 2.14 -11.04 12.52
N PHE A 257 1.19 -11.97 12.46
CA PHE A 257 1.28 -13.16 11.63
C PHE A 257 -0.01 -13.32 10.83
N LEU A 258 0.07 -13.03 9.53
CA LEU A 258 -1.03 -13.16 8.57
C LEU A 258 -0.81 -14.39 7.69
N MET A 259 -1.84 -15.21 7.52
CA MET A 259 -1.78 -16.34 6.60
C MET A 259 -3.14 -16.68 6.00
N SER A 260 -3.14 -17.45 4.92
CA SER A 260 -4.36 -18.02 4.37
C SER A 260 -4.77 -19.29 5.12
N TYR A 261 -6.08 -19.49 5.25
CA TYR A 261 -6.64 -20.67 5.85
C TYR A 261 -6.36 -21.92 5.01
N PHE A 262 -6.23 -23.07 5.69
CA PHE A 262 -6.24 -24.38 5.07
C PHE A 262 -6.85 -25.42 6.03
N GLU A 263 -7.44 -26.49 5.48
CA GLU A 263 -8.23 -27.48 6.22
C GLU A 263 -7.51 -28.14 7.41
N SER A 264 -6.23 -28.51 7.24
CA SER A 264 -5.41 -29.13 8.29
C SER A 264 -4.90 -28.15 9.34
N LEU A 265 -5.25 -26.85 9.29
CA LEU A 265 -4.72 -25.85 10.23
C LEU A 265 -5.05 -26.18 11.71
N LYS A 266 -6.18 -26.85 11.95
CA LYS A 266 -6.58 -27.34 13.29
C LYS A 266 -5.59 -28.35 13.90
N GLU A 267 -4.72 -28.96 13.10
CA GLU A 267 -3.69 -29.89 13.55
C GLU A 267 -2.46 -29.16 14.14
N PHE A 268 -2.39 -27.83 14.00
CA PHE A 268 -1.32 -26.96 14.50
C PHE A 268 -1.84 -26.00 15.58
N PRO A 269 -2.19 -26.48 16.78
CA PRO A 269 -2.81 -25.64 17.82
C PRO A 269 -1.92 -24.46 18.23
N HIS A 270 -0.60 -24.64 18.24
CA HIS A 270 0.37 -23.57 18.53
C HIS A 270 0.29 -22.40 17.54
N ALA A 271 -0.09 -22.67 16.29
CA ALA A 271 -0.29 -21.63 15.28
C ALA A 271 -1.55 -20.81 15.58
N LEU A 272 -2.65 -21.46 15.99
CA LEU A 272 -3.92 -20.80 16.30
C LEU A 272 -3.78 -19.74 17.41
N ASP A 273 -2.85 -19.95 18.34
CA ASP A 273 -2.60 -19.04 19.47
C ASP A 273 -1.84 -17.76 19.08
N ILE A 274 -1.13 -17.77 17.94
CA ILE A 274 -0.24 -16.68 17.51
C ILE A 274 -0.68 -15.96 16.24
N ILE A 275 -1.52 -16.59 15.40
CA ILE A 275 -2.06 -15.97 14.19
C ILE A 275 -2.84 -14.70 14.56
N THR A 276 -2.51 -13.60 13.91
CA THR A 276 -3.19 -12.31 14.09
C THR A 276 -4.05 -11.92 12.88
N GLY A 277 -3.77 -12.46 11.70
CA GLY A 277 -4.55 -12.22 10.50
C GLY A 277 -4.88 -13.52 9.76
N MET A 278 -6.13 -13.67 9.34
CA MET A 278 -6.58 -14.84 8.58
C MET A 278 -7.28 -14.43 7.29
N GLN A 279 -6.88 -15.04 6.18
CA GLN A 279 -7.58 -14.93 4.89
C GLN A 279 -8.24 -16.25 4.52
N LEU A 280 -9.55 -16.23 4.34
CA LEU A 280 -10.34 -17.37 3.89
C LEU A 280 -10.46 -17.28 2.36
N ASN A 281 -9.66 -18.08 1.64
CA ASN A 281 -9.53 -18.02 0.17
C ASN A 281 -10.57 -18.87 -0.58
N GLU A 282 -11.18 -19.83 0.09
CA GLU A 282 -12.10 -20.77 -0.53
C GLU A 282 -13.54 -20.30 -0.35
N ASP A 283 -14.39 -20.73 -1.28
CA ASP A 283 -15.82 -20.48 -1.22
C ASP A 283 -16.46 -21.34 -0.13
N ILE A 284 -16.31 -20.89 1.11
CA ILE A 284 -16.77 -21.58 2.31
C ILE A 284 -18.28 -21.40 2.52
N GLN A 285 -18.93 -22.44 3.02
CA GLN A 285 -20.33 -22.38 3.45
C GLN A 285 -20.47 -21.84 4.87
N GLU A 286 -19.49 -22.12 5.72
CA GLU A 286 -19.43 -21.67 7.11
C GLU A 286 -17.99 -21.34 7.51
N VAL A 287 -17.85 -20.40 8.44
CA VAL A 287 -16.54 -20.07 9.01
C VAL A 287 -16.03 -21.27 9.84
N PRO A 288 -14.81 -21.78 9.59
CA PRO A 288 -14.26 -22.92 10.32
C PRO A 288 -14.24 -22.69 11.84
N PRO A 289 -14.61 -23.70 12.67
CA PRO A 289 -14.68 -23.53 14.12
C PRO A 289 -13.38 -23.06 14.78
N CYS A 290 -12.22 -23.49 14.27
CA CYS A 290 -10.92 -23.08 14.81
C CYS A 290 -10.67 -21.57 14.66
N VAL A 291 -11.19 -20.93 13.60
CA VAL A 291 -11.04 -19.48 13.37
C VAL A 291 -11.86 -18.67 14.38
N LYS A 292 -13.05 -19.17 14.75
CA LYS A 292 -13.93 -18.52 15.74
C LYS A 292 -13.24 -18.36 17.11
N GLY A 293 -12.40 -19.34 17.47
CA GLY A 293 -11.74 -19.44 18.77
C GLY A 293 -10.34 -18.84 18.84
N MET A 294 -9.84 -18.20 17.78
CA MET A 294 -8.48 -17.65 17.78
C MET A 294 -8.38 -16.45 18.75
N PRO A 295 -7.53 -16.52 19.79
CA PRO A 295 -7.51 -15.50 20.84
C PRO A 295 -6.89 -14.18 20.39
N ARG A 296 -5.97 -14.21 19.42
CA ARG A 296 -5.22 -13.04 18.93
C ARG A 296 -5.68 -12.55 17.55
N LEU A 297 -6.77 -13.09 17.01
CA LEU A 297 -7.25 -12.75 15.67
C LEU A 297 -7.71 -11.28 15.62
N ARG A 298 -6.91 -10.47 14.93
CA ARG A 298 -7.06 -9.02 14.77
C ARG A 298 -7.65 -8.64 13.41
N VAL A 299 -7.38 -9.43 12.38
CA VAL A 299 -7.80 -9.19 10.99
C VAL A 299 -8.41 -10.47 10.41
N LEU A 300 -9.63 -10.37 9.88
CA LEU A 300 -10.29 -11.45 9.13
C LEU A 300 -10.66 -10.95 7.74
N ARG A 301 -10.21 -11.68 6.70
CA ARG A 301 -10.53 -11.42 5.30
C ARG A 301 -11.30 -12.60 4.71
N LEU A 302 -12.42 -12.27 4.07
CA LEU A 302 -13.42 -13.15 3.48
C LEU A 302 -13.73 -12.57 2.10
N HIS A 303 -12.96 -12.92 1.08
CA HIS A 303 -13.19 -12.43 -0.27
C HIS A 303 -13.80 -13.52 -1.14
N ASN A 304 -14.89 -13.19 -1.83
CA ASN A 304 -15.59 -14.10 -2.76
C ASN A 304 -16.12 -15.40 -2.11
N CYS A 305 -16.47 -15.37 -0.82
CA CYS A 305 -17.17 -16.47 -0.15
C CYS A 305 -18.67 -16.46 -0.52
N ASN A 306 -18.98 -16.87 -1.76
CA ASN A 306 -20.30 -16.77 -2.36
C ASN A 306 -21.36 -17.68 -1.73
N HIS A 307 -20.97 -18.74 -1.00
CA HIS A 307 -21.89 -19.65 -0.30
C HIS A 307 -22.00 -19.39 1.21
N LEU A 308 -21.25 -18.42 1.75
CA LEU A 308 -21.28 -18.10 3.17
C LEU A 308 -22.58 -17.37 3.52
N VAL A 309 -23.40 -17.95 4.41
CA VAL A 309 -24.73 -17.41 4.74
C VAL A 309 -24.73 -16.52 5.99
N SER A 310 -23.89 -16.83 6.99
CA SER A 310 -23.78 -16.00 8.19
C SER A 310 -22.38 -15.94 8.77
N LEU A 311 -22.10 -14.86 9.51
CA LEU A 311 -20.90 -14.72 10.32
C LEU A 311 -21.17 -15.06 11.79
N PRO A 312 -20.32 -15.88 12.44
CA PRO A 312 -20.45 -16.20 13.85
C PRO A 312 -19.82 -15.12 14.74
N GLN A 313 -19.99 -15.25 16.06
CA GLN A 313 -19.22 -14.49 17.04
C GLN A 313 -17.71 -14.79 16.95
N PHE A 314 -16.90 -13.72 17.00
CA PHE A 314 -15.44 -13.77 17.02
C PHE A 314 -14.89 -13.21 18.34
N SER A 315 -13.58 -13.34 18.54
CA SER A 315 -12.84 -12.70 19.63
C SER A 315 -12.97 -11.17 19.58
N ASP A 316 -13.06 -10.54 20.75
CA ASP A 316 -13.11 -9.07 20.90
C ASP A 316 -11.81 -8.37 20.47
N SER A 317 -10.73 -9.13 20.19
CA SER A 317 -9.47 -8.59 19.66
C SER A 317 -9.55 -8.15 18.19
N LEU A 318 -10.60 -8.56 17.48
CA LEU A 318 -10.80 -8.27 16.07
C LEU A 318 -11.01 -6.77 15.86
N TRP A 319 -10.15 -6.14 15.05
CA TRP A 319 -10.28 -4.72 14.69
C TRP A 319 -10.52 -4.51 13.20
N ASN A 320 -10.44 -5.56 12.37
CA ASN A 320 -10.80 -5.47 10.95
C ASN A 320 -11.49 -6.74 10.45
N ILE A 321 -12.69 -6.58 9.90
CA ILE A 321 -13.35 -7.59 9.06
C ILE A 321 -13.49 -7.03 7.66
N ASP A 322 -13.00 -7.78 6.69
CA ASP A 322 -13.18 -7.50 5.27
C ASP A 322 -13.91 -8.67 4.61
N ALA A 323 -15.20 -8.49 4.34
CA ALA A 323 -16.09 -9.43 3.68
C ALA A 323 -16.51 -8.86 2.32
N GLY A 324 -15.60 -8.92 1.35
CA GLY A 324 -15.84 -8.42 0.00
C GLY A 324 -16.43 -9.48 -0.92
N ASN A 325 -17.45 -9.12 -1.69
CA ASN A 325 -18.10 -9.96 -2.69
C ASN A 325 -18.72 -11.26 -2.13
N CYS A 326 -19.17 -11.29 -0.88
CA CYS A 326 -19.86 -12.44 -0.30
C CYS A 326 -21.36 -12.41 -0.66
N GLN A 327 -21.71 -12.93 -1.85
CA GLN A 327 -23.04 -12.76 -2.45
C GLN A 327 -24.20 -13.45 -1.71
N SER A 328 -23.93 -14.47 -0.87
CA SER A 328 -24.96 -15.15 -0.07
C SER A 328 -24.99 -14.75 1.39
N LEU A 329 -24.17 -13.78 1.81
CA LEU A 329 -24.11 -13.39 3.20
C LEU A 329 -25.38 -12.63 3.60
N GLU A 330 -26.17 -13.23 4.47
CA GLU A 330 -27.49 -12.73 4.87
C GLU A 330 -27.51 -12.20 6.31
N ARG A 331 -26.79 -12.87 7.22
CA ARG A 331 -26.91 -12.63 8.67
C ARG A 331 -25.57 -12.47 9.37
N LEU A 332 -25.57 -11.69 10.44
CA LEU A 332 -24.44 -11.53 11.34
C LEU A 332 -24.86 -12.01 12.72
N ASP A 333 -24.47 -13.24 13.07
CA ASP A 333 -24.79 -13.89 14.34
C ASP A 333 -23.72 -13.51 15.39
N CYS A 334 -23.38 -12.22 15.46
CA CYS A 334 -22.30 -11.69 16.28
C CYS A 334 -22.55 -10.25 16.75
N SER A 335 -21.75 -9.84 17.72
CA SER A 335 -21.62 -8.46 18.19
C SER A 335 -20.17 -8.01 18.06
N PHE A 336 -19.99 -6.75 17.68
CA PHE A 336 -18.68 -6.13 17.52
C PHE A 336 -18.37 -5.25 18.73
N ASN A 337 -17.69 -5.80 19.72
CA ASN A 337 -17.42 -5.10 20.98
C ASN A 337 -16.19 -4.18 20.91
N ASN A 338 -15.33 -4.36 19.91
CA ASN A 338 -14.14 -3.52 19.73
C ASN A 338 -14.53 -2.18 19.10
N PRO A 339 -14.41 -1.04 19.81
CA PRO A 339 -14.79 0.26 19.25
C PRO A 339 -13.84 0.73 18.13
N LYS A 340 -12.69 0.07 17.97
CA LYS A 340 -11.74 0.35 16.89
C LYS A 340 -11.98 -0.47 15.62
N ILE A 341 -13.08 -1.23 15.57
CA ILE A 341 -13.35 -2.13 14.46
C ILE A 341 -13.62 -1.37 13.15
N SER A 342 -13.07 -1.89 12.06
CA SER A 342 -13.41 -1.55 10.69
C SER A 342 -14.24 -2.70 10.12
N LEU A 343 -15.38 -2.37 9.51
CA LEU A 343 -16.33 -3.35 8.99
C LEU A 343 -16.53 -3.14 7.49
N LYS A 344 -15.97 -4.01 6.66
CA LYS A 344 -16.15 -3.91 5.22
C LYS A 344 -17.00 -5.07 4.72
N PHE A 345 -18.15 -4.76 4.17
CA PHE A 345 -19.10 -5.72 3.60
C PHE A 345 -19.41 -5.34 2.16
N SER A 346 -18.37 -5.05 1.37
CA SER A 346 -18.53 -4.64 -0.03
C SER A 346 -19.23 -5.72 -0.84
N ASN A 347 -20.19 -5.32 -1.68
CA ASN A 347 -20.98 -6.21 -2.56
C ASN A 347 -21.71 -7.36 -1.84
N CYS A 348 -21.97 -7.25 -0.53
CA CYS A 348 -22.78 -8.20 0.23
C CYS A 348 -24.29 -7.87 0.14
N PHE A 349 -24.87 -7.96 -1.06
CA PHE A 349 -26.22 -7.44 -1.35
C PHE A 349 -27.38 -8.15 -0.62
N LYS A 350 -27.17 -9.36 -0.09
CA LYS A 350 -28.19 -10.14 0.62
C LYS A 350 -28.26 -9.88 2.12
N LEU A 351 -27.42 -8.99 2.67
CA LEU A 351 -27.48 -8.65 4.09
C LEU A 351 -28.90 -8.21 4.48
N ASN A 352 -29.48 -8.91 5.45
CA ASN A 352 -30.82 -8.61 5.94
C ASN A 352 -30.83 -7.31 6.77
N GLN A 353 -32.02 -6.81 7.11
CA GLN A 353 -32.14 -5.53 7.82
C GLN A 353 -31.44 -5.55 9.19
N GLU A 354 -31.52 -6.65 9.95
CA GLU A 354 -30.86 -6.79 11.26
C GLU A 354 -29.34 -6.67 11.14
N ALA A 355 -28.73 -7.33 10.16
CA ALA A 355 -27.30 -7.25 9.88
C ALA A 355 -26.88 -5.85 9.45
N ARG A 356 -27.66 -5.21 8.57
CA ARG A 356 -27.42 -3.82 8.12
C ARG A 356 -27.48 -2.86 9.31
N ASP A 357 -28.49 -3.00 10.16
CA ASP A 357 -28.65 -2.19 11.37
C ASP A 357 -27.48 -2.43 12.34
N LEU A 358 -27.04 -3.67 12.54
CA LEU A 358 -25.87 -3.97 13.35
C LEU A 358 -24.63 -3.23 12.82
N ILE A 359 -24.34 -3.32 11.52
CA ILE A 359 -23.17 -2.66 10.91
C ILE A 359 -23.27 -1.13 11.09
N MET A 360 -24.42 -0.53 10.79
CA MET A 360 -24.61 0.91 10.84
C MET A 360 -24.54 1.49 12.25
N HIS A 361 -24.97 0.74 13.27
CA HIS A 361 -24.99 1.22 14.66
C HIS A 361 -23.78 0.75 15.47
N THR A 362 -22.94 -0.14 14.92
CA THR A 362 -21.68 -0.53 15.56
C THR A 362 -20.76 0.67 15.66
N SER A 363 -20.12 0.83 16.82
CA SER A 363 -19.14 1.89 17.01
C SER A 363 -17.83 1.54 16.33
N THR A 364 -17.35 2.44 15.47
CA THR A 364 -16.21 2.21 14.59
C THR A 364 -15.27 3.42 14.65
N SER A 365 -13.99 3.21 14.96
CA SER A 365 -12.99 4.30 14.91
C SER A 365 -12.54 4.65 13.49
N ARG A 366 -12.80 3.74 12.54
CA ARG A 366 -12.61 3.96 11.09
C ARG A 366 -13.99 4.08 10.44
N TYR A 367 -14.15 3.45 9.29
CA TYR A 367 -15.42 3.41 8.57
C TYR A 367 -15.98 1.98 8.52
N ALA A 368 -17.29 1.90 8.30
CA ALA A 368 -17.96 0.71 7.83
C ALA A 368 -18.53 0.93 6.43
N VAL A 369 -18.44 -0.08 5.56
CA VAL A 369 -19.00 -0.05 4.20
C VAL A 369 -19.95 -1.20 3.97
N LEU A 370 -21.10 -0.91 3.35
CA LEU A 370 -22.11 -1.90 2.97
C LEU A 370 -22.93 -1.41 1.76
N PRO A 371 -23.58 -2.31 0.99
CA PRO A 371 -24.31 -1.94 -0.21
C PRO A 371 -25.59 -1.17 0.13
N SER A 372 -25.83 -0.05 -0.56
CA SER A 372 -27.05 0.74 -0.46
C SER A 372 -27.16 1.70 -1.64
N THR A 373 -28.37 1.86 -2.18
CA THR A 373 -28.63 2.79 -3.30
C THR A 373 -28.97 4.21 -2.85
N GLN A 374 -29.20 4.42 -1.55
CA GLN A 374 -29.49 5.72 -0.94
C GLN A 374 -29.05 5.72 0.54
N VAL A 375 -28.94 6.90 1.14
CA VAL A 375 -28.68 7.04 2.58
C VAL A 375 -29.89 6.52 3.38
N PRO A 376 -29.70 5.54 4.29
CA PRO A 376 -30.80 4.91 5.02
C PRO A 376 -31.63 5.87 5.86
N ALA A 377 -32.89 5.53 6.08
CA ALA A 377 -33.85 6.37 6.82
C ALA A 377 -33.53 6.54 8.31
N CYS A 378 -32.66 5.70 8.89
CA CYS A 378 -32.16 5.88 10.25
C CYS A 378 -31.29 7.13 10.41
N PHE A 379 -30.70 7.64 9.33
CA PHE A 379 -30.07 8.96 9.31
C PHE A 379 -31.17 10.01 9.16
N ASN A 380 -31.54 10.62 10.29
CA ASN A 380 -32.69 11.52 10.39
C ASN A 380 -32.47 12.90 9.75
N HIS A 381 -31.22 13.30 9.55
CA HIS A 381 -30.86 14.44 8.71
C HIS A 381 -30.17 13.93 7.44
N ARG A 382 -30.67 14.33 6.26
CA ARG A 382 -30.14 13.89 4.96
C ARG A 382 -30.10 15.05 3.98
N ALA A 383 -29.16 14.99 3.06
CA ALA A 383 -29.05 15.91 1.94
C ALA A 383 -28.51 15.20 0.70
N THR A 384 -29.01 15.61 -0.47
CA THR A 384 -28.55 15.17 -1.79
C THR A 384 -27.70 16.23 -2.50
N ALA A 385 -27.35 17.31 -1.78
CA ALA A 385 -26.64 18.47 -2.34
C ALA A 385 -25.19 18.48 -1.84
N GLU A 386 -24.26 18.11 -2.72
CA GLU A 386 -22.80 18.32 -2.60
C GLU A 386 -22.19 17.94 -1.23
N GLY A 387 -22.72 16.92 -0.55
CA GLY A 387 -22.19 16.46 0.73
C GLY A 387 -22.39 17.42 1.90
N SER A 388 -23.28 18.42 1.81
CA SER A 388 -23.55 19.37 2.90
C SER A 388 -24.94 19.21 3.51
N LEU A 389 -25.03 19.22 4.84
CA LEU A 389 -26.32 19.22 5.55
C LEU A 389 -26.28 20.07 6.81
N THR A 390 -27.42 20.68 7.18
CA THR A 390 -27.55 21.42 8.44
C THR A 390 -28.43 20.65 9.41
N ILE A 391 -27.97 20.51 10.66
CA ILE A 391 -28.73 19.91 11.75
C ILE A 391 -29.08 20.97 12.79
N LYS A 392 -30.21 20.74 13.46
CA LYS A 392 -30.66 21.52 14.62
C LYS A 392 -30.74 20.61 15.84
N LEU A 393 -29.93 20.93 16.84
CA LEU A 393 -29.87 20.23 18.12
C LEU A 393 -31.10 20.61 18.96
N ASN A 394 -31.75 19.60 19.53
CA ASN A 394 -32.95 19.76 20.35
C ASN A 394 -32.63 19.90 21.86
N GLU A 395 -31.42 20.33 22.20
CA GLU A 395 -30.93 20.37 23.58
C GLU A 395 -31.02 21.77 24.17
N SER A 396 -31.56 21.89 25.40
CA SER A 396 -31.64 23.15 26.13
C SER A 396 -30.29 23.64 26.67
N SER A 397 -29.32 22.72 26.82
CA SER A 397 -27.95 22.98 27.24
C SER A 397 -27.01 22.11 26.41
N LEU A 398 -26.06 22.73 25.72
CA LEU A 398 -25.11 22.02 24.86
C LEU A 398 -24.05 21.30 25.73
N PRO A 399 -23.89 19.98 25.62
CA PRO A 399 -22.86 19.23 26.31
C PRO A 399 -21.47 19.60 25.77
N LYS A 400 -20.44 19.29 26.55
CA LYS A 400 -19.04 19.60 26.20
C LYS A 400 -18.57 18.86 24.94
N SER A 401 -19.09 17.66 24.72
CA SER A 401 -18.88 16.89 23.51
C SER A 401 -20.19 16.32 23.01
N LEU A 402 -20.29 16.21 21.68
CA LEU A 402 -21.40 15.56 20.99
C LEU A 402 -20.83 14.54 20.02
N ARG A 403 -21.45 13.36 19.98
CA ARG A 403 -21.10 12.29 19.05
C ARG A 403 -22.17 12.17 17.98
N PHE A 404 -21.72 12.01 16.75
CA PHE A 404 -22.56 11.86 15.58
C PHE A 404 -22.14 10.61 14.81
N LYS A 405 -23.10 9.94 14.19
CA LYS A 405 -22.84 8.95 13.15
C LYS A 405 -23.13 9.61 11.81
N ALA A 406 -22.11 9.68 10.96
CA ALA A 406 -22.23 10.17 9.59
C ALA A 406 -22.36 8.99 8.63
N CYS A 407 -23.05 9.23 7.51
CA CYS A 407 -23.18 8.33 6.39
C CYS A 407 -23.02 9.13 5.11
N ILE A 408 -22.21 8.64 4.19
CA ILE A 408 -22.00 9.24 2.88
C ILE A 408 -22.18 8.18 1.79
N MET A 409 -22.61 8.65 0.62
CA MET A 409 -22.57 7.91 -0.63
C MET A 409 -21.71 8.65 -1.62
N LEU A 410 -20.83 7.92 -2.26
CA LEU A 410 -19.91 8.45 -3.26
C LEU A 410 -20.48 8.19 -4.65
N VAL A 411 -20.33 9.18 -5.52
CA VAL A 411 -20.68 9.08 -6.93
C VAL A 411 -19.45 9.33 -7.77
N ASP A 412 -19.31 8.53 -8.82
CA ASP A 412 -18.28 8.69 -9.84
C ASP A 412 -18.67 9.86 -10.76
N ILE A 413 -17.75 10.78 -11.01
CA ILE A 413 -17.93 11.92 -11.90
C ILE A 413 -17.13 11.81 -13.20
N ASN A 414 -16.17 10.88 -13.32
CA ASN A 414 -15.34 10.70 -14.52
C ASN A 414 -15.31 9.21 -14.91
N GLU A 415 -15.95 8.85 -16.03
CA GLU A 415 -16.02 7.47 -16.58
C GLU A 415 -14.66 6.89 -17.06
N GLU A 416 -13.52 7.50 -16.70
CA GLU A 416 -12.19 6.97 -17.02
C GLU A 416 -11.81 5.80 -16.10
N ALA A 417 -10.99 4.90 -16.64
CA ALA A 417 -10.70 3.59 -16.05
C ALA A 417 -10.20 3.68 -14.59
N VAL A 418 -10.58 2.68 -13.80
CA VAL A 418 -10.20 2.53 -12.40
C VAL A 418 -8.70 2.25 -12.32
N ASP A 419 -7.93 3.12 -11.67
CA ASP A 419 -6.62 2.71 -11.14
C ASP A 419 -6.87 1.97 -9.83
N GLU A 420 -6.34 0.75 -9.73
CA GLU A 420 -6.70 -0.25 -8.72
C GLU A 420 -6.22 0.08 -7.29
N PHE A 421 -5.65 1.27 -7.07
CA PHE A 421 -4.92 1.66 -5.85
C PHE A 421 -5.28 3.05 -5.26
N ASP A 422 -6.41 3.65 -5.64
CA ASP A 422 -6.79 4.98 -5.13
C ASP A 422 -7.32 4.94 -3.68
N LEU A 423 -6.48 5.38 -2.73
CA LEU A 423 -6.94 5.77 -1.40
C LEU A 423 -7.70 7.09 -1.49
N LEU A 424 -8.98 7.10 -1.15
CA LEU A 424 -9.79 8.32 -1.11
C LEU A 424 -9.82 8.92 0.29
N TYR A 425 -9.42 10.19 0.39
CA TYR A 425 -9.55 10.97 1.60
C TYR A 425 -10.90 11.70 1.61
N VAL A 426 -11.72 11.43 2.63
CA VAL A 426 -12.95 12.18 2.88
C VAL A 426 -12.76 13.05 4.10
N TYR A 427 -12.78 14.37 3.93
CA TYR A 427 -12.76 15.34 5.00
C TYR A 427 -14.16 15.61 5.52
N ASN A 428 -14.29 15.67 6.85
CA ASN A 428 -15.49 16.14 7.51
C ASN A 428 -15.20 17.48 8.20
N LYS A 429 -15.96 18.50 7.82
CA LYS A 429 -15.89 19.83 8.41
C LYS A 429 -17.24 20.16 9.05
N ILE A 430 -17.20 20.65 10.28
CA ILE A 430 -18.40 21.03 11.03
C ILE A 430 -18.29 22.51 11.38
N MET A 431 -19.28 23.30 10.96
CA MET A 431 -19.33 24.75 11.19
C MET A 431 -20.51 25.10 12.09
N ASN A 432 -20.29 26.04 12.99
CA ASN A 432 -21.34 26.67 13.76
C ASN A 432 -22.02 27.74 12.90
N LYS A 433 -23.33 27.57 12.63
CA LYS A 433 -24.09 28.48 11.75
C LYS A 433 -24.30 29.90 12.31
N GLN A 434 -24.15 30.10 13.62
CA GLN A 434 -24.39 31.40 14.23
C GLN A 434 -23.20 32.35 14.12
N ASN A 435 -21.99 31.82 14.06
CA ASN A 435 -20.75 32.61 14.06
C ASN A 435 -19.77 32.21 12.93
N ASP A 436 -20.13 31.24 12.09
CA ASP A 436 -19.33 30.69 11.00
C ASP A 436 -17.93 30.23 11.46
N LEU A 437 -17.80 29.78 12.71
CA LEU A 437 -16.57 29.18 13.24
C LEU A 437 -16.60 27.65 13.11
N GLU A 438 -15.43 27.08 12.81
CA GLU A 438 -15.25 25.63 12.75
C GLU A 438 -15.31 25.02 14.14
N VAL A 439 -16.10 23.96 14.29
CA VAL A 439 -16.20 23.16 15.51
C VAL A 439 -15.05 22.18 15.55
N ARG A 440 -14.38 22.10 16.70
CA ARG A 440 -13.28 21.16 16.88
C ARG A 440 -13.80 19.73 16.84
N CYS A 441 -13.20 18.90 15.99
CA CYS A 441 -13.53 17.49 15.85
C CYS A 441 -12.31 16.61 16.18
N THR A 442 -12.53 15.47 16.82
CA THR A 442 -11.47 14.49 17.13
C THR A 442 -10.95 13.78 15.88
N THR A 443 -11.86 13.49 14.93
CA THR A 443 -11.58 12.95 13.60
C THR A 443 -11.93 13.98 12.53
N ARG A 444 -10.93 14.36 11.69
CA ARG A 444 -11.09 15.35 10.61
C ARG A 444 -11.31 14.73 9.22
N GLY A 445 -11.15 13.42 9.11
CA GLY A 445 -11.42 12.71 7.88
C GLY A 445 -11.20 11.21 8.00
N GLN A 446 -11.58 10.50 6.94
CA GLN A 446 -11.46 9.06 6.80
C GLN A 446 -10.67 8.73 5.53
N ILE A 447 -9.84 7.68 5.61
CA ILE A 447 -9.17 7.11 4.43
C ILE A 447 -9.99 5.89 4.03
N ILE A 448 -10.61 5.96 2.85
CA ILE A 448 -11.36 4.86 2.25
C ILE A 448 -10.43 4.20 1.23
N ASP A 449 -10.12 2.93 1.47
CA ASP A 449 -9.26 2.11 0.61
C ASP A 449 -10.03 1.28 -0.42
N GLN A 450 -11.37 1.25 -0.36
CA GLN A 450 -12.22 0.62 -1.38
C GLN A 450 -13.39 1.53 -1.70
N VAL A 451 -13.27 2.31 -2.78
CA VAL A 451 -14.31 3.23 -3.24
C VAL A 451 -15.24 2.53 -4.24
N LEU A 452 -16.55 2.54 -3.95
CA LEU A 452 -17.57 1.82 -4.70
C LEU A 452 -18.81 2.71 -4.87
N THR A 453 -19.40 2.66 -6.05
CA THR A 453 -20.76 3.18 -6.28
C THR A 453 -21.79 2.24 -5.66
N GLU A 454 -22.99 2.74 -5.36
CA GLU A 454 -24.08 1.94 -4.74
C GLU A 454 -23.72 1.34 -3.37
N HIS A 455 -22.81 2.02 -2.66
CA HIS A 455 -22.41 1.69 -1.30
C HIS A 455 -22.52 2.92 -0.41
N ILE A 456 -22.79 2.67 0.87
CA ILE A 456 -22.72 3.69 1.91
C ILE A 456 -21.48 3.47 2.77
N TYR A 457 -20.90 4.58 3.22
CA TYR A 457 -19.79 4.62 4.15
C TYR A 457 -20.25 5.31 5.42
N THR A 458 -20.17 4.60 6.55
CA THR A 458 -20.55 5.14 7.85
C THR A 458 -19.34 5.27 8.76
N PHE A 459 -19.28 6.34 9.54
CA PHE A 459 -18.18 6.61 10.48
C PHE A 459 -18.66 7.56 11.56
N GLU A 460 -17.92 7.62 12.67
CA GLU A 460 -18.24 8.50 13.78
C GLU A 460 -17.46 9.80 13.74
N VAL A 461 -18.13 10.87 14.16
CA VAL A 461 -17.54 12.19 14.36
C VAL A 461 -17.88 12.64 15.77
N GLU A 462 -16.85 12.94 16.55
CA GLU A 462 -16.99 13.53 17.87
C GLU A 462 -16.54 14.99 17.82
N THR A 463 -17.42 15.85 18.30
CA THR A 463 -17.22 17.31 18.37
C THR A 463 -16.94 17.73 19.80
N GLU A 464 -16.09 18.73 19.96
CA GLU A 464 -15.73 19.35 21.23
C GLU A 464 -16.14 20.83 21.20
N GLU A 465 -16.56 21.36 22.36
CA GLU A 465 -16.80 22.80 22.55
C GLU A 465 -17.88 23.38 21.62
N VAL A 466 -18.98 22.63 21.45
CA VAL A 466 -20.13 23.05 20.63
C VAL A 466 -20.81 24.27 21.27
N THR A 467 -20.84 25.38 20.54
CA THR A 467 -21.35 26.68 21.03
C THR A 467 -22.67 27.12 20.40
N SER A 468 -23.27 26.30 19.53
CA SER A 468 -24.54 26.58 18.84
C SER A 468 -25.42 25.36 18.74
N THR A 469 -26.73 25.61 18.69
CA THR A 469 -27.76 24.62 18.46
C THR A 469 -27.97 24.29 16.98
N GLU A 470 -27.34 25.03 16.06
CA GLU A 470 -27.36 24.76 14.62
C GLU A 470 -25.94 24.53 14.09
N LEU A 471 -25.74 23.35 13.49
CA LEU A 471 -24.46 22.88 12.98
C LEU A 471 -24.58 22.55 11.49
N LEU A 472 -23.61 23.00 10.71
CA LEU A 472 -23.43 22.64 9.30
C LEU A 472 -22.37 21.56 9.19
N PHE A 473 -22.70 20.43 8.58
CA PHE A 473 -21.78 19.36 8.24
C PHE A 473 -21.44 19.49 6.76
N GLU A 474 -20.16 19.41 6.43
CA GLU A 474 -19.64 19.41 5.07
C GLU A 474 -18.71 18.20 4.90
N PHE A 475 -19.05 17.32 3.96
CA PHE A 475 -18.24 16.17 3.58
C PHE A 475 -17.63 16.42 2.20
N THR A 476 -16.31 16.43 2.13
CA THR A 476 -15.57 16.74 0.89
C THR A 476 -14.53 15.67 0.59
N THR A 477 -14.36 15.34 -0.68
CA THR A 477 -13.33 14.42 -1.16
C THR A 477 -12.05 15.20 -1.51
N TYR A 478 -10.89 14.57 -1.35
CA TYR A 478 -9.60 15.17 -1.66
C TYR A 478 -8.67 14.14 -2.31
N ASN A 479 -7.72 14.62 -3.12
CA ASN A 479 -6.77 13.83 -3.91
C ASN A 479 -7.37 12.95 -5.01
N ASN A 480 -8.66 13.07 -5.32
CA ASN A 480 -9.26 12.33 -6.43
C ASN A 480 -10.44 13.11 -7.05
N ASP A 481 -10.21 13.67 -8.24
CA ASP A 481 -11.23 14.41 -9.01
C ASP A 481 -12.29 13.49 -9.62
N LYS A 482 -12.21 12.16 -9.42
CA LYS A 482 -13.19 11.17 -9.89
C LYS A 482 -14.37 10.99 -8.94
N TRP A 483 -14.20 11.27 -7.66
CA TRP A 483 -15.22 10.94 -6.66
C TRP A 483 -15.73 12.18 -5.95
N LYS A 484 -17.05 12.28 -5.77
CA LYS A 484 -17.68 13.29 -4.91
C LYS A 484 -18.74 12.67 -4.01
N VAL A 485 -19.09 13.38 -2.95
CA VAL A 485 -20.24 13.01 -2.09
C VAL A 485 -21.54 13.38 -2.80
N GLY A 486 -22.31 12.37 -3.19
CA GLY A 486 -23.61 12.54 -3.85
C GLY A 486 -24.77 12.68 -2.86
N GLU A 487 -24.76 11.89 -1.80
CA GLU A 487 -25.75 11.94 -0.73
C GLU A 487 -25.03 11.81 0.62
N CYS A 488 -25.51 12.51 1.63
CA CYS A 488 -25.02 12.38 3.00
C CYS A 488 -26.15 12.40 4.01
N GLY A 489 -25.90 11.80 5.17
CA GLY A 489 -26.80 11.87 6.30
C GLY A 489 -26.08 11.77 7.63
N VAL A 490 -26.71 12.30 8.66
CA VAL A 490 -26.17 12.35 10.03
C VAL A 490 -27.30 12.07 11.01
N TYR A 491 -26.98 11.37 12.09
CA TYR A 491 -27.79 11.36 13.31
C TYR A 491 -26.90 11.56 14.55
N GLN A 492 -27.48 12.12 15.61
CA GLN A 492 -26.81 12.31 16.89
C GLN A 492 -26.86 11.02 17.71
N ILE A 493 -25.70 10.57 18.20
CA ILE A 493 -25.59 9.43 19.11
C ILE A 493 -25.90 9.95 20.51
N LEU A 494 -27.08 9.61 21.04
CA LEU A 494 -27.47 9.96 22.41
C LEU A 494 -26.79 8.99 23.38
N GLU A 495 -25.98 9.52 24.31
CA GLU A 495 -25.45 8.70 25.39
C GLU A 495 -26.59 8.25 26.31
N VAL A 496 -26.74 6.94 26.47
CA VAL A 496 -27.61 6.39 27.51
C VAL A 496 -26.95 6.74 28.84
N GLN A 497 -27.54 7.65 29.62
CA GLN A 497 -27.15 7.86 31.01
C GLN A 497 -27.28 6.50 31.73
N ARG A 498 -26.12 5.90 32.06
CA ARG A 498 -26.05 4.67 32.85
C ARG A 498 -26.31 4.93 34.32
#